data_AF-A0A1F5Z888-F1
#
_entry.id   AF-A0A1F5Z888-F1
#
_cell.length_a   1.000
_cell.length_b   1.000
_cell.length_c   1.000
_cell.angle_alpha   90.00
_cell.angle_beta   90.00
_cell.angle_gamma   90.00
#
_symmetry.space_group_name_H-M   'P 1'
#
loop_
_entity.id
_entity.type
_entity.pdbx_description
1 polymer ?
#
loop_
_entity_poly.entity_id
_entity_poly.type
_entity_poly.pdbx_seq_one_letter_code
_entity_poly.pdbx_strand_id
1 'polypeptide(L)'
;MYCIISTIVIFILTVFLHLYIHKLAVHNTAGSIKAMGIFVAGFATQATVIYFISKSDDVSEMPIAALFLFLLLTLDYIAEIASPLLGDESPSSKIILMVMKSGGLTKAAIMRAFSYTTLINKRLDDMVRSGWIRKSGKIYFALPKGKIINRVIDVYRKLINWKTVG
;
A
#
# COMPACT_ATOMS: atom_id res chain seq x y z
N MET A 1 26.01 0.63 -11.81
CA MET A 1 24.63 1.03 -12.26
C MET A 1 23.71 -0.16 -12.60
N TYR A 2 24.14 -1.15 -13.39
CA TYR A 2 23.29 -2.25 -13.86
C TYR A 2 22.66 -3.11 -12.75
N CYS A 3 23.37 -3.33 -11.64
CA CYS A 3 22.86 -4.08 -10.48
C CYS A 3 21.63 -3.41 -9.81
N ILE A 4 21.59 -2.08 -9.76
CA ILE A 4 20.46 -1.36 -9.17
C ILE A 4 19.24 -1.43 -10.09
N ILE A 5 19.45 -1.23 -11.41
CA ILE A 5 18.38 -1.31 -12.40
C ILE A 5 17.77 -2.71 -12.41
N SER A 6 18.60 -3.77 -12.37
CA SER A 6 18.10 -5.14 -12.31
C SER A 6 17.30 -5.39 -11.02
N THR A 7 17.75 -4.87 -9.87
CA THR A 7 16.99 -4.94 -8.61
C THR A 7 15.59 -4.34 -8.77
N ILE A 8 15.48 -3.14 -9.34
CA ILE A 8 14.18 -2.46 -9.51
C ILE A 8 13.27 -3.28 -10.44
N VAL A 9 13.80 -3.74 -11.57
CA VAL A 9 13.02 -4.52 -12.54
C VAL A 9 12.54 -5.84 -11.94
N ILE A 10 13.44 -6.59 -11.29
CA ILE A 10 13.10 -7.90 -10.70
C ILE A 10 12.14 -7.73 -9.53
N PHE A 11 12.30 -6.68 -8.71
CA PHE A 11 11.35 -6.35 -7.66
C PHE A 11 9.95 -6.08 -8.23
N ILE A 12 9.84 -5.21 -9.24
CA ILE A 12 8.55 -4.89 -9.89
C ILE A 12 7.90 -6.17 -10.44
N LEU A 13 8.65 -7.03 -11.13
CA LEU A 13 8.16 -8.30 -11.64
C LEU A 13 7.68 -9.24 -10.53
N THR A 14 8.42 -9.29 -9.42
CA THR A 14 8.06 -10.10 -8.24
C THR A 14 6.75 -9.60 -7.62
N VAL A 15 6.56 -8.28 -7.52
CA VAL A 15 5.31 -7.66 -7.05
C VAL A 15 4.15 -7.99 -7.97
N PHE A 16 4.30 -7.84 -9.29
CA PHE A 16 3.23 -8.21 -10.23
C PHE A 16 2.86 -9.69 -10.13
N LEU A 17 3.85 -10.56 -10.00
CA LEU A 17 3.63 -12.00 -9.84
C LEU A 17 2.97 -12.31 -8.50
N HIS A 18 3.36 -11.65 -7.41
CA HIS A 18 2.70 -11.73 -6.12
C HIS A 18 1.21 -11.36 -6.23
N LEU A 19 0.90 -10.21 -6.83
CA LEU A 19 -0.49 -9.75 -7.01
C LEU A 19 -1.30 -10.72 -7.87
N TYR A 20 -0.69 -11.28 -8.92
CA TYR A 20 -1.32 -12.27 -9.79
C TYR A 20 -1.63 -13.57 -9.03
N ILE A 21 -0.65 -14.12 -8.31
CA ILE A 21 -0.83 -15.34 -7.49
C ILE A 21 -1.86 -15.09 -6.39
N HIS A 22 -1.78 -13.96 -5.71
CA HIS A 22 -2.74 -13.57 -4.68
C HIS A 22 -4.17 -13.52 -5.23
N LYS A 23 -4.35 -12.96 -6.43
CA LYS A 23 -5.65 -12.93 -7.14
C LYS A 23 -6.17 -14.32 -7.53
N LEU A 24 -5.30 -15.32 -7.72
CA LEU A 24 -5.72 -16.71 -7.95
C LEU A 24 -6.02 -17.44 -6.63
N ALA A 25 -5.34 -17.08 -5.54
CA ALA A 25 -5.44 -17.75 -4.24
C ALA A 25 -6.56 -17.21 -3.32
N VAL A 26 -7.48 -16.41 -3.87
CA VAL A 26 -8.46 -15.52 -3.19
C VAL A 26 -9.37 -16.14 -2.12
N HIS A 27 -9.41 -17.46 -1.99
CA HIS A 27 -10.31 -18.13 -1.06
C HIS A 27 -9.73 -18.42 0.33
N ASN A 28 -8.46 -18.14 0.62
CA ASN A 28 -7.89 -18.44 1.94
C ASN A 28 -6.79 -17.45 2.35
N THR A 29 -6.84 -16.93 3.59
CA THR A 29 -5.78 -16.08 4.21
C THR A 29 -4.43 -16.79 4.23
N ALA A 30 -4.43 -18.12 4.37
CA ALA A 30 -3.24 -18.96 4.22
C ALA A 30 -2.62 -18.87 2.81
N GLY A 31 -3.42 -18.60 1.77
CA GLY A 31 -2.97 -18.38 0.40
C GLY A 31 -2.18 -17.07 0.24
N SER A 32 -2.54 -16.02 0.99
CA SER A 32 -1.81 -14.75 0.99
C SER A 32 -0.43 -14.88 1.63
N ILE A 33 -0.30 -15.65 2.73
CA ILE A 33 0.99 -15.92 3.37
C ILE A 33 1.87 -16.77 2.45
N LYS A 34 1.30 -17.80 1.80
CA LYS A 34 2.03 -18.62 0.81
C LYS A 34 2.48 -17.79 -0.39
N ALA A 35 1.70 -16.80 -0.82
CA ALA A 35 2.08 -15.88 -1.89
C ALA A 35 3.29 -15.00 -1.52
N MET A 36 3.65 -14.86 -0.24
CA MET A 36 4.89 -14.18 0.16
C MET A 36 6.16 -14.99 -0.17
N GLY A 37 6.03 -16.31 -0.34
CA GLY A 37 7.14 -17.16 -0.79
C GLY A 37 7.72 -16.74 -2.14
N ILE A 38 6.96 -15.99 -2.95
CA ILE A 38 7.45 -15.47 -4.23
C ILE A 38 8.58 -14.45 -4.06
N PHE A 39 8.65 -13.75 -2.92
CA PHE A 39 9.76 -12.84 -2.64
C PHE A 39 11.07 -13.57 -2.37
N VAL A 40 11.01 -14.80 -1.84
CA VAL A 40 12.20 -15.65 -1.71
C VAL A 40 12.69 -16.08 -3.09
N ALA A 41 11.77 -16.47 -3.97
CA ALA A 41 12.11 -16.78 -5.36
C ALA A 41 12.69 -15.55 -6.09
N GLY A 42 12.06 -14.38 -5.94
CA GLY A 42 12.55 -13.12 -6.50
C GLY A 42 13.94 -12.73 -5.98
N PHE A 43 14.20 -12.92 -4.68
CA PHE A 43 15.52 -12.70 -4.10
C PHE A 43 16.57 -13.64 -4.66
N ALA A 44 16.25 -14.93 -4.81
CA ALA A 44 17.16 -15.92 -5.41
C ALA A 44 17.45 -15.59 -6.88
N THR A 45 16.43 -15.16 -7.64
CA THR A 45 16.61 -14.67 -9.02
C THR A 45 17.51 -13.44 -9.05
N GLN A 46 17.31 -12.47 -8.16
CA GLN A 46 18.15 -11.28 -8.07
C GLN A 46 19.61 -11.63 -7.74
N ALA A 47 19.84 -12.52 -6.77
CA ALA A 47 21.18 -12.99 -6.42
C ALA A 47 21.88 -13.67 -7.59
N THR A 48 21.14 -14.49 -8.35
CA THR A 48 21.65 -15.15 -9.55
C THR A 48 22.05 -14.13 -10.62
N VAL A 49 21.19 -13.13 -10.89
CA VAL A 49 21.46 -12.08 -11.88
C VAL A 49 22.66 -11.23 -11.47
N ILE A 50 22.74 -10.81 -10.20
CA ILE A 50 23.88 -10.04 -9.68
C ILE A 50 25.18 -10.85 -9.78
N TYR A 51 25.15 -12.16 -9.49
CA TYR A 51 26.32 -13.02 -9.64
C TYR A 51 26.84 -13.02 -11.09
N PHE A 52 25.95 -13.18 -12.08
CA PHE A 52 26.34 -13.15 -13.49
C PHE A 52 26.80 -11.78 -13.98
N ILE A 53 26.15 -10.69 -13.56
CA ILE A 53 26.59 -9.32 -13.88
C ILE A 53 27.99 -9.07 -13.29
N SER A 54 28.21 -9.45 -12.03
CA SER A 54 29.48 -9.23 -11.35
C SER A 54 30.62 -10.10 -11.87
N LYS A 55 30.30 -11.23 -12.50
CA LYS A 55 31.28 -12.09 -13.16
C LYS A 55 31.63 -11.62 -14.58
N SER A 56 30.70 -10.95 -15.26
CA SER A 56 30.88 -10.50 -16.65
C SER A 56 31.47 -9.10 -16.77
N ASP A 57 31.33 -8.29 -15.72
CA ASP A 57 31.77 -6.90 -15.71
C ASP A 57 32.69 -6.67 -14.50
N ASP A 58 33.97 -6.44 -14.75
CA ASP A 58 35.02 -6.23 -13.72
C ASP A 58 34.77 -4.94 -12.90
N VAL A 59 33.85 -4.10 -13.37
CA VAL A 59 33.44 -2.82 -12.76
C VAL A 59 32.04 -2.91 -12.14
N SER A 60 31.60 -4.11 -11.71
CA SER A 60 30.32 -4.26 -11.00
C SER A 60 30.34 -3.51 -9.67
N GLU A 61 29.87 -2.27 -9.72
CA GLU A 61 29.71 -1.43 -8.55
C GLU A 61 28.57 -1.96 -7.67
N MET A 62 28.91 -2.31 -6.43
CA MET A 62 28.00 -2.51 -5.30
C MET A 62 26.98 -3.67 -5.44
N PRO A 63 27.40 -4.90 -5.79
CA PRO A 63 26.50 -6.06 -5.88
C PRO A 63 25.75 -6.34 -4.58
N ILE A 64 26.43 -6.17 -3.44
CA ILE A 64 25.84 -6.37 -2.12
C ILE A 64 24.75 -5.32 -1.84
N ALA A 65 24.99 -4.04 -2.19
CA ALA A 65 24.00 -2.99 -1.98
C ALA A 65 22.71 -3.24 -2.78
N ALA A 66 22.82 -3.79 -3.99
CA ALA A 66 21.69 -4.15 -4.82
C ALA A 66 20.82 -5.27 -4.20
N LEU A 67 21.43 -6.23 -3.49
CA LEU A 67 20.71 -7.25 -2.71
C LEU A 67 20.01 -6.63 -1.50
N PHE A 68 20.69 -5.76 -0.75
CA PHE A 68 20.09 -5.05 0.37
C PHE A 68 18.92 -4.17 -0.07
N LEU A 69 19.03 -3.52 -1.21
CA LEU A 69 17.94 -2.72 -1.78
C LEU A 69 16.72 -3.60 -2.08
N PHE A 70 16.90 -4.79 -2.66
CA PHE A 70 15.79 -5.72 -2.89
C PHE A 70 15.10 -6.11 -1.58
N LEU A 71 15.89 -6.41 -0.54
CA LEU A 71 15.38 -6.77 0.78
C LEU A 71 14.57 -5.62 1.39
N LEU A 72 15.09 -4.38 1.34
CA LEU A 72 14.41 -3.20 1.86
C LEU A 72 13.08 -2.94 1.15
N LEU A 73 13.08 -2.98 -0.19
CA LEU A 73 11.85 -2.83 -0.99
C LEU A 73 10.82 -3.92 -0.67
N THR A 74 11.28 -5.15 -0.44
CA THR A 74 10.43 -6.27 -0.06
C THR A 74 9.80 -6.04 1.32
N LEU A 75 10.59 -5.65 2.32
CA LEU A 75 10.09 -5.40 3.67
C LEU A 75 9.09 -4.23 3.70
N ASP A 76 9.40 -3.15 2.99
CA ASP A 76 8.50 -1.99 2.85
C ASP A 76 7.16 -2.40 2.22
N TYR A 77 7.21 -3.12 1.10
CA TYR A 77 6.01 -3.64 0.43
C TYR A 77 5.20 -4.60 1.31
N ILE A 78 5.87 -5.51 2.02
CA ILE A 78 5.21 -6.43 2.96
C ILE A 78 4.52 -5.65 4.07
N ALA A 79 5.16 -4.62 4.64
CA ALA A 79 4.57 -3.78 5.68
C ALA A 79 3.31 -3.05 5.17
N GLU A 80 3.38 -2.49 3.96
CA GLU A 80 2.25 -1.78 3.32
C GLU A 80 1.08 -2.69 2.94
N ILE A 81 1.30 -3.98 2.67
CA ILE A 81 0.20 -4.95 2.41
C ILE A 81 -0.30 -5.62 3.70
N ALA A 82 0.58 -5.79 4.68
CA ALA A 82 0.20 -6.32 5.98
C ALA A 82 -0.66 -5.34 6.78
N SER A 83 -0.40 -4.04 6.73
CA SER A 83 -1.20 -3.02 7.43
C SER A 83 -2.69 -3.15 7.09
N PRO A 84 -3.06 -3.27 5.80
CA PRO A 84 -4.38 -3.68 5.43
C PRO A 84 -4.79 -5.02 6.10
N LEU A 85 -4.08 -6.14 5.90
CA LEU A 85 -4.51 -7.45 6.45
C LEU A 85 -4.72 -7.46 7.98
N LEU A 86 -4.08 -6.55 8.70
CA LEU A 86 -4.21 -6.35 10.15
C LEU A 86 -5.39 -5.44 10.55
N GLY A 87 -6.18 -4.95 9.58
CA GLY A 87 -7.33 -4.10 9.81
C GLY A 87 -7.03 -2.61 9.93
N ASP A 88 -5.79 -2.19 9.69
CA ASP A 88 -5.39 -0.78 9.72
C ASP A 88 -5.81 -0.08 8.42
N GLU A 89 -7.09 0.32 8.36
CA GLU A 89 -7.50 1.32 7.37
C GLU A 89 -6.97 2.69 7.79
N SER A 90 -6.25 3.39 6.89
CA SER A 90 -5.78 4.74 7.20
C SER A 90 -6.95 5.65 7.62
N PRO A 91 -6.81 6.44 8.70
CA PRO A 91 -7.90 7.27 9.19
C PRO A 91 -8.48 8.21 8.13
N SER A 92 -7.64 8.73 7.23
CA SER A 92 -8.09 9.58 6.13
C SER A 92 -8.98 8.84 5.13
N SER A 93 -8.64 7.59 4.79
CA SER A 93 -9.45 6.72 3.92
C SER A 93 -10.82 6.47 4.56
N LYS A 94 -10.83 6.11 5.84
CA LYS A 94 -12.07 5.83 6.56
C LYS A 94 -12.96 7.08 6.65
N ILE A 95 -12.38 8.24 6.96
CA ILE A 95 -13.10 9.52 7.01
C ILE A 95 -13.71 9.87 5.65
N ILE A 96 -12.92 9.84 4.56
CA ILE A 96 -13.43 10.24 3.24
C ILE A 96 -14.56 9.32 2.78
N LEU A 97 -14.42 8.02 3.04
CA LEU A 97 -15.42 7.02 2.69
C LEU A 97 -16.71 7.20 3.50
N MET A 98 -16.60 7.45 4.81
CA MET A 98 -17.75 7.77 5.67
C MET A 98 -18.49 9.02 5.17
N VAL A 99 -17.75 10.10 4.89
CA VAL A 99 -18.34 11.36 4.40
C VAL A 99 -18.98 11.18 3.02
N MET A 100 -18.37 10.39 2.13
CA MET A 100 -18.94 10.09 0.82
C MET A 100 -20.20 9.24 0.90
N LYS A 101 -20.23 8.19 1.73
CA LYS A 101 -21.39 7.31 1.90
C LYS A 101 -22.60 8.04 2.48
N SER A 102 -22.37 8.91 3.47
CA SER A 102 -23.46 9.64 4.15
C SER A 102 -23.86 10.95 3.46
N GLY A 103 -23.15 11.37 2.40
CA GLY A 103 -23.36 12.67 1.75
C GLY A 103 -22.92 13.87 2.60
N GLY A 104 -22.45 13.65 3.82
CA GLY A 104 -21.93 14.65 4.75
C GLY A 104 -22.00 14.16 6.19
N LEU A 105 -21.02 14.50 7.02
CA LEU A 105 -21.00 14.08 8.43
C LEU A 105 -20.54 15.18 9.38
N THR A 106 -21.06 15.16 10.60
CA THR A 106 -20.57 16.05 11.66
C THR A 106 -19.26 15.53 12.25
N LYS A 107 -18.47 16.43 12.84
CA LYS A 107 -17.25 16.07 13.58
C LYS A 107 -17.53 14.97 14.62
N ALA A 108 -18.61 15.11 15.39
CA ALA A 108 -18.99 14.16 16.43
C ALA A 108 -19.38 12.77 15.87
N ALA A 109 -19.96 12.71 14.67
CA ALA A 109 -20.24 11.44 14.00
C ALA A 109 -18.96 10.77 13.49
N ILE A 110 -18.02 11.56 12.93
CA ILE A 110 -16.72 11.06 12.49
C ILE A 110 -15.93 10.51 13.67
N MET A 111 -15.84 11.28 14.76
CA MET A 111 -15.06 10.90 15.94
C MET A 111 -15.54 9.61 16.61
N ARG A 112 -16.84 9.30 16.54
CA ARG A 112 -17.39 8.04 17.09
C ARG A 112 -16.85 6.78 16.40
N ALA A 113 -16.28 6.90 15.19
CA ALA A 113 -15.71 5.78 14.46
C ALA A 113 -14.22 5.51 14.77
N PHE A 114 -13.62 6.25 15.69
CA PHE A 114 -12.20 6.16 16.04
C PHE A 114 -11.95 6.21 17.54
N SER A 115 -11.00 5.41 18.01
CA SER A 115 -10.60 5.36 19.42
C SER A 115 -9.75 6.58 19.84
N TYR A 116 -8.97 7.15 18.91
CA TYR A 116 -7.98 8.20 19.20
C TYR A 116 -8.41 9.58 18.69
N THR A 117 -9.19 10.30 19.48
CA THR A 117 -9.86 11.56 19.11
C THR A 117 -8.93 12.72 18.73
N THR A 118 -7.78 12.85 19.39
CA THR A 118 -6.81 13.93 19.15
C THR A 118 -6.15 13.83 17.78
N LEU A 119 -5.76 12.61 17.38
CA LEU A 119 -5.16 12.34 16.07
C LEU A 119 -6.14 12.65 14.93
N ILE A 120 -7.42 12.32 15.11
CA ILE A 120 -8.47 12.55 14.12
C ILE A 120 -8.74 14.03 13.90
N ASN A 121 -8.63 14.87 14.93
CA ASN A 121 -8.78 16.31 14.78
C ASN A 121 -7.74 16.89 13.82
N LYS A 122 -6.47 16.59 14.07
CA LYS A 122 -5.37 17.01 13.19
C LYS A 122 -5.59 16.49 11.77
N ARG A 123 -6.05 15.24 11.63
CA ARG A 123 -6.31 14.63 10.32
C ARG A 123 -7.44 15.32 9.56
N LEU A 124 -8.53 15.71 10.24
CA LEU A 124 -9.61 16.48 9.61
C LEU A 124 -9.11 17.83 9.12
N ASP A 125 -8.30 18.53 9.92
CA ASP A 125 -7.74 19.82 9.54
C ASP A 125 -6.79 19.69 8.33
N ASP A 126 -5.95 18.65 8.32
CA ASP A 126 -5.07 18.33 7.18
C ASP A 126 -5.88 17.99 5.92
N MET A 127 -6.97 17.23 6.04
CA MET A 127 -7.85 16.89 4.91
C MET A 127 -8.62 18.10 4.37
N VAL A 128 -9.00 19.04 5.25
CA VAL A 128 -9.59 20.33 4.85
C VAL A 128 -8.55 21.17 4.10
N ARG A 129 -7.36 21.34 4.67
CA ARG A 129 -6.25 22.07 4.05
C ARG A 129 -5.84 21.49 2.70
N SER A 130 -5.83 20.16 2.59
CA SER A 130 -5.46 19.44 1.36
C SER A 130 -6.55 19.48 0.29
N GLY A 131 -7.74 20.00 0.60
CA GLY A 131 -8.89 20.09 -0.30
C GLY A 131 -9.57 18.75 -0.57
N TRP A 132 -9.42 17.76 0.33
CA TRP A 132 -10.08 16.45 0.18
C TRP A 132 -11.52 16.52 0.67
N ILE A 133 -11.73 17.26 1.76
CA ILE A 133 -13.04 17.56 2.33
C ILE A 133 -13.17 19.07 2.51
N ARG A 134 -14.40 19.56 2.58
CA ARG A 134 -14.73 20.91 3.01
C ARG A 134 -15.59 20.87 4.26
N LYS A 135 -15.43 21.86 5.13
CA LYS A 135 -16.32 22.07 6.28
C LYS A 135 -17.33 23.17 5.91
N SER A 136 -18.62 22.85 5.98
CA SER A 136 -19.71 23.82 5.86
C SER A 136 -20.51 23.81 7.18
N GLY A 137 -20.31 24.84 8.00
CA GLY A 137 -20.83 24.88 9.37
C GLY A 137 -20.28 23.71 10.21
N LYS A 138 -21.18 22.82 10.66
CA LYS A 138 -20.84 21.63 11.47
C LYS A 138 -20.62 20.36 10.65
N ILE A 139 -20.87 20.40 9.34
CA ILE A 139 -20.87 19.23 8.46
C ILE A 139 -19.65 19.26 7.53
N TYR A 140 -19.00 18.11 7.38
CA TYR A 140 -17.92 17.87 6.44
C TYR A 140 -18.45 17.19 5.19
N PHE A 141 -18.02 17.65 4.03
CA PHE A 141 -18.41 17.14 2.71
C PHE A 141 -17.19 16.76 1.90
N ALA A 142 -17.27 15.70 1.11
CA ALA A 142 -16.21 15.31 0.20
C ALA A 142 -16.12 16.28 -1.00
N LEU A 143 -14.91 16.74 -1.30
CA LEU A 143 -14.61 17.53 -2.50
C LEU A 143 -14.25 16.62 -3.68
N PRO A 144 -14.27 17.12 -4.94
CA PRO A 144 -13.89 16.33 -6.11
C PRO A 144 -12.53 15.64 -5.97
N LYS A 145 -11.53 16.32 -5.40
CA LYS A 145 -10.21 15.75 -5.13
C LYS A 145 -10.27 14.56 -4.16
N GLY A 146 -11.07 14.66 -3.10
CA GLY A 146 -11.30 13.53 -2.17
C GLY A 146 -12.00 12.36 -2.85
N LYS A 147 -12.94 12.61 -3.79
CA LYS A 147 -13.60 11.55 -4.56
C LYS A 147 -12.64 10.80 -5.48
N ILE A 148 -11.69 11.50 -6.10
CA ILE A 148 -10.63 10.87 -6.93
C ILE A 148 -9.79 9.95 -6.07
N ILE A 149 -9.35 10.41 -4.89
CA ILE A 149 -8.56 9.62 -3.96
C ILE A 149 -9.32 8.38 -3.50
N ASN A 150 -10.59 8.52 -3.14
CA ASN A 150 -11.43 7.38 -2.79
C ASN A 150 -11.52 6.36 -3.93
N ARG A 151 -11.63 6.82 -5.18
CA ARG A 151 -11.64 5.91 -6.35
C ARG A 151 -10.33 5.15 -6.50
N VAL A 152 -9.18 5.79 -6.26
CA VAL A 152 -7.87 5.12 -6.27
C VAL A 152 -7.80 4.06 -5.18
N ILE A 153 -8.27 4.39 -3.96
CA ILE A 153 -8.34 3.45 -2.84
C ILE A 153 -9.26 2.27 -3.18
N ASP A 154 -10.43 2.52 -3.79
CA ASP A 154 -11.36 1.46 -4.19
C ASP A 154 -10.77 0.54 -5.28
N VAL A 155 -10.00 1.08 -6.22
CA VAL A 155 -9.27 0.28 -7.21
C VAL A 155 -8.24 -0.60 -6.51
N TYR A 156 -7.45 -0.03 -5.60
CA TYR A 156 -6.46 -0.78 -4.82
C TYR A 156 -7.12 -1.92 -4.01
N ARG A 157 -8.24 -1.63 -3.33
CA ARG A 157 -9.04 -2.63 -2.60
C ARG A 157 -9.52 -3.78 -3.47
N LYS A 158 -10.00 -3.48 -4.68
CA LYS A 158 -10.44 -4.50 -5.63
C LYS A 158 -9.28 -5.36 -6.11
N LEU A 159 -8.10 -4.79 -6.30
CA LEU A 159 -6.91 -5.54 -6.72
C LEU A 159 -6.46 -6.55 -5.66
N ILE A 160 -6.53 -6.17 -4.39
CA ILE A 160 -6.13 -7.03 -3.26
C ILE A 160 -7.29 -7.88 -2.69
N ASN A 161 -8.47 -7.87 -3.32
CA ASN A 161 -9.70 -8.52 -2.81
C ASN A 161 -9.99 -8.21 -1.33
N TRP A 162 -9.78 -6.95 -0.96
CA TRP A 162 -10.14 -6.42 0.34
C TRP A 162 -11.64 -6.52 0.58
N LYS A 163 -12.10 -7.54 1.30
CA LYS A 163 -13.43 -7.51 1.91
C LYS A 163 -13.29 -6.70 3.18
N THR A 164 -13.90 -5.50 3.20
CA THR A 164 -14.18 -4.79 4.45
C THR A 164 -14.92 -5.75 5.36
N VAL A 165 -14.27 -6.18 6.44
CA VAL A 165 -14.98 -6.65 7.62
C VAL A 165 -15.78 -5.44 8.07
N GLY A 166 -17.08 -5.49 7.80
CA GLY A 166 -18.03 -4.43 8.13
C GLY A 166 -18.23 -4.32 9.62
#